data_AF-A0A2T4UML0-F1
#
_entry.id   AF-A0A2T4UML0-F1
#
_cell.length_a   1.000
_cell.length_b   1.000
_cell.length_c   1.000
_cell.angle_alpha   90.00
_cell.angle_beta   90.00
_cell.angle_gamma   90.00
#
_symmetry.space_group_name_H-M   'P 1'
#
loop_
_entity.id
_entity.type
_entity.pdbx_description
1 polymer ?
#
loop_
_entity_poly.entity_id
_entity_poly.type
_entity_poly.pdbx_seq_one_letter_code
_entity_poly.pdbx_strand_id
1 'polypeptide(L)'
;MELLSGIAEADAALGRRFPLPTAALPLARWVEVRRLPGAGVEIEWNLDDTREGSPGRLALYAGHEPPPGQLPDDEVDATRIELAGRHVTVRRAPLPEAIVSLRPVWELRWRTTSLHLRLTAQGPWELPAVLAIAASVDLETG
;
A
#
# COMPACT_ATOMS: atom_id res chain seq x y z
N MET A 1 12.10 -2.02 -12.58
CA MET A 1 10.70 -1.61 -12.36
C MET A 1 10.13 -1.27 -13.72
N GLU A 2 8.93 -1.76 -14.02
CA GLU A 2 8.25 -1.57 -15.31
C GLU A 2 6.88 -0.93 -15.05
N LEU A 3 6.51 0.09 -15.83
CA LEU A 3 5.17 0.69 -15.76
C LEU A 3 4.20 -0.18 -16.55
N LEU A 4 3.06 -0.48 -15.93
CA LEU A 4 1.96 -1.23 -16.54
C LEU A 4 0.87 -0.26 -16.99
N SER A 5 0.16 -0.60 -18.07
CA SER A 5 -0.88 0.26 -18.65
C SER A 5 -2.13 0.37 -17.77
N GLY A 6 -2.31 -0.52 -16.80
CA GLY A 6 -3.45 -0.51 -15.88
C GLY A 6 -3.63 -1.79 -15.08
N ILE A 7 -4.78 -1.89 -14.39
CA ILE A 7 -5.11 -3.01 -13.48
C ILE A 7 -5.18 -4.36 -14.21
N ALA A 8 -5.63 -4.40 -15.47
CA ALA A 8 -5.67 -5.66 -16.22
C ALA A 8 -4.28 -6.31 -16.39
N GLU A 9 -3.24 -5.48 -16.56
CA GLU A 9 -1.86 -5.97 -16.60
C GLU A 9 -1.34 -6.31 -15.20
N ALA A 10 -1.80 -5.62 -14.15
CA ALA A 10 -1.53 -6.03 -12.77
C ALA A 10 -2.08 -7.43 -12.49
N ASP A 11 -3.32 -7.70 -12.92
CA ASP A 11 -3.96 -9.00 -12.77
C ASP A 11 -3.17 -10.09 -13.50
N ALA A 12 -2.76 -9.82 -14.75
CA ALA A 12 -1.97 -10.74 -15.56
C ALA A 12 -0.59 -11.02 -14.92
N ALA A 13 0.07 -9.98 -14.40
CA ALA A 13 1.38 -10.12 -13.75
C ALA A 13 1.31 -10.89 -12.42
N LEU A 14 0.20 -10.75 -11.68
CA LEU A 14 -0.04 -11.47 -10.43
C LEU A 14 -0.62 -12.88 -10.65
N GLY A 15 -1.12 -13.17 -11.85
CA GLY A 15 -1.79 -14.43 -12.17
C GLY A 15 -3.18 -14.58 -11.54
N ARG A 16 -3.74 -13.49 -11.01
CA ARG A 16 -5.05 -13.42 -10.35
C ARG A 16 -5.48 -11.96 -10.25
N ARG A 17 -6.74 -11.69 -9.87
CA ARG A 17 -7.18 -10.32 -9.60
C ARG A 17 -6.32 -9.66 -8.52
N PHE A 18 -5.90 -8.43 -8.79
CA PHE A 18 -5.20 -7.60 -7.83
C PHE A 18 -6.15 -7.27 -6.67
N PRO A 19 -5.73 -7.45 -5.41
CA PRO A 19 -6.58 -7.24 -4.24
C PRO A 19 -6.76 -5.74 -4.01
N LEU A 20 -7.71 -5.12 -4.72
CA LEU A 20 -7.98 -3.69 -4.58
C LEU A 20 -8.74 -3.40 -3.27
N PRO A 21 -8.52 -2.22 -2.65
CA PRO A 21 -9.35 -1.77 -1.55
C PRO A 21 -10.78 -1.51 -2.03
N THR A 22 -11.76 -1.97 -1.26
CA THR A 22 -13.20 -1.70 -1.50
C THR A 22 -13.68 -0.43 -0.81
N ALA A 23 -12.92 0.10 0.16
CA ALA A 23 -13.20 1.39 0.76
C ALA A 23 -13.02 2.51 -0.26
N ALA A 24 -13.88 3.53 -0.18
CA ALA A 24 -13.73 4.73 -0.99
C ALA A 24 -12.40 5.42 -0.65
N LEU A 25 -11.55 5.59 -1.65
CA LEU A 25 -10.32 6.36 -1.54
C LEU A 25 -10.61 7.86 -1.78
N PRO A 26 -9.80 8.77 -1.22
CA PRO A 26 -9.80 10.16 -1.65
C PRO A 26 -9.60 10.28 -3.16
N LEU A 27 -10.01 11.42 -3.73
CA LEU A 27 -9.90 11.64 -5.18
C LEU A 27 -8.43 11.53 -5.62
N ALA A 28 -8.16 10.56 -6.49
CA ALA A 28 -6.86 10.42 -7.14
C ALA A 28 -6.74 11.41 -8.30
N ARG A 29 -5.62 12.13 -8.37
CA ARG A 29 -5.25 12.92 -9.56
C ARG A 29 -4.78 12.01 -10.68
N TRP A 30 -4.01 10.98 -10.34
CA TRP A 30 -3.64 9.90 -11.26
C TRP A 30 -3.31 8.62 -10.49
N VAL A 31 -3.28 7.51 -11.23
CA VAL A 31 -2.93 6.17 -10.71
C VAL A 31 -1.77 5.63 -11.54
N GLU A 32 -0.76 5.10 -10.87
CA GLU A 32 0.35 4.40 -11.51
C GLU A 32 0.35 2.94 -11.10
N VAL A 33 0.57 2.06 -12.06
CA VAL A 33 0.67 0.62 -11.84
C VAL A 33 2.09 0.20 -12.22
N ARG A 34 2.81 -0.44 -11.31
CA ARG A 34 4.21 -0.81 -11.50
C ARG A 34 4.44 -2.26 -11.19
N ARG A 35 5.17 -2.95 -12.07
CA ARG A 35 5.73 -4.27 -11.77
C ARG A 35 7.06 -4.11 -11.03
N LEU A 36 7.15 -4.76 -9.88
CA LEU A 36 8.35 -4.85 -9.07
C LEU A 36 9.10 -6.17 -9.33
N PRO A 37 10.41 -6.23 -9.05
CA PRO A 37 11.17 -7.49 -9.06
C PRO A 37 10.49 -8.55 -8.17
N GLY A 38 10.57 -9.84 -8.55
CA GLY A 38 9.98 -10.94 -7.77
C GLY A 38 8.47 -11.15 -7.99
N ALA A 39 7.94 -10.77 -9.17
CA ALA A 39 6.53 -10.92 -9.53
C ALA A 39 5.52 -10.19 -8.62
N GLY A 40 5.97 -9.12 -7.96
CA GLY A 40 5.07 -8.22 -7.25
C GLY A 40 4.55 -7.10 -8.15
N VAL A 41 3.37 -6.61 -7.84
CA VAL A 41 2.78 -5.43 -8.47
C VAL A 41 2.46 -4.41 -7.39
N GLU A 42 2.71 -3.14 -7.68
CA GLU A 42 2.34 -2.02 -6.83
C GLU A 42 1.41 -1.08 -7.59
N ILE A 43 0.28 -0.73 -6.97
CA ILE A 43 -0.64 0.29 -7.46
C ILE A 43 -0.52 1.49 -6.55
N GLU A 44 -0.20 2.64 -7.14
CA GLU A 44 -0.01 3.91 -6.47
C GLU A 44 -1.10 4.90 -6.88
N TRP A 45 -1.88 5.37 -5.91
CA TRP A 45 -2.82 6.47 -6.06
C TRP A 45 -2.14 7.76 -5.59
N ASN A 46 -1.89 8.66 -6.53
CA ASN A 46 -1.41 10.01 -6.25
C ASN A 46 -2.65 10.88 -6.04
N LEU A 47 -2.91 11.24 -4.78
CA LEU A 47 -4.14 11.86 -4.35
C LEU A 47 -4.10 13.37 -4.55
N ASP A 48 -5.26 14.00 -4.56
CA ASP A 48 -5.35 15.46 -4.63
C ASP A 48 -4.91 16.12 -3.32
N ASP A 49 -3.65 16.56 -3.32
CA ASP A 49 -2.96 17.23 -2.22
C ASP A 49 -3.07 18.76 -2.28
N THR A 50 -3.94 19.32 -3.14
CA THR A 50 -4.04 20.78 -3.35
C THR A 50 -4.56 21.56 -2.14
N ARG A 51 -5.04 20.88 -1.10
CA ARG A 51 -5.52 21.49 0.15
C ARG A 51 -4.60 21.16 1.31
N GLU A 52 -4.43 22.11 2.21
CA GLU A 52 -3.72 21.88 3.47
C GLU A 52 -4.39 20.73 4.24
N GLY A 53 -3.60 19.76 4.70
CA GLY A 53 -4.10 18.57 5.37
C GLY A 53 -4.64 17.47 4.45
N SER A 54 -4.57 17.63 3.11
CA SER A 54 -4.98 16.57 2.18
C SER A 54 -4.05 15.35 2.25
N PRO A 55 -4.58 14.12 2.19
CA PRO A 55 -3.77 12.91 2.02
C PRO A 55 -2.98 12.99 0.70
N GLY A 56 -1.68 12.68 0.73
CA GLY A 56 -0.82 12.87 -0.43
C GLY A 56 -0.80 11.67 -1.37
N ARG A 57 -0.44 10.50 -0.84
CA ARG A 57 -0.22 9.30 -1.65
C ARG A 57 -0.59 8.04 -0.91
N LEU A 58 -1.11 7.07 -1.64
CA LEU A 58 -1.36 5.72 -1.16
C LEU A 58 -0.75 4.74 -2.15
N ALA A 59 -0.01 3.74 -1.70
CA ALA A 59 0.47 2.66 -2.56
C ALA A 59 0.20 1.29 -1.94
N LEU A 60 -0.36 0.39 -2.72
CA LEU A 60 -0.62 -1.00 -2.35
C LEU A 60 0.23 -1.93 -3.19
N TYR A 61 1.09 -2.69 -2.52
CA TYR A 61 1.85 -3.78 -3.10
C TYR A 61 1.14 -5.12 -2.84
N ALA A 62 1.11 -5.97 -3.85
CA ALA A 62 0.79 -7.39 -3.76
C ALA A 62 1.80 -8.22 -4.54
N GLY A 63 2.36 -9.26 -3.93
CA GLY A 63 3.27 -10.18 -4.61
C GLY A 63 3.46 -11.50 -3.87
N HIS A 64 4.00 -12.50 -4.56
CA HIS A 64 4.30 -13.80 -3.96
C HIS A 64 5.55 -13.76 -3.07
N GLU A 65 6.39 -12.74 -3.23
CA GLU A 65 7.56 -12.48 -2.42
C GLU A 65 7.35 -11.23 -1.54
N PRO A 66 8.10 -11.04 -0.45
CA PRO A 66 8.06 -9.79 0.31
C PRO A 66 8.39 -8.57 -0.55
N PRO A 67 7.77 -7.40 -0.29
CA PRO A 67 8.07 -6.18 -1.04
C PRO A 67 9.54 -5.75 -0.88
N PRO A 68 10.17 -5.23 -1.95
CA PRO A 68 11.50 -4.62 -1.88
C PRO A 68 11.45 -3.24 -1.20
N GLY A 69 12.60 -2.77 -0.71
CA GLY A 69 12.73 -1.42 -0.13
C GLY A 69 11.86 -1.24 1.11
N GLN A 70 12.05 -2.12 2.09
CA GLN A 70 11.31 -2.07 3.36
C GLN A 70 11.82 -0.88 4.18
N LEU A 71 10.91 -0.24 4.93
CA LEU A 71 11.34 0.65 6.01
C LEU A 71 12.36 -0.09 6.89
N PRO A 72 13.50 0.54 7.24
CA PRO A 72 14.54 -0.10 8.05
C PRO A 72 13.92 -0.73 9.30
N ASP A 73 14.24 -2.00 9.58
CA ASP A 73 13.68 -2.73 10.72
C ASP A 73 14.13 -2.15 12.08
N ASP A 74 15.16 -1.30 12.04
CA ASP A 74 15.88 -0.67 13.13
C ASP A 74 15.31 0.72 13.53
N GLU A 75 14.35 1.29 12.80
CA GLU A 75 13.53 2.42 13.26
C GLU A 75 12.29 1.89 14.01
N VAL A 76 12.44 1.75 15.32
CA VAL A 76 11.53 1.08 16.25
C VAL A 76 10.22 1.87 16.42
N ASP A 77 9.10 1.33 15.91
CA ASP A 77 7.71 1.53 16.37
C ASP A 77 6.73 0.58 15.64
N ALA A 78 7.11 -0.70 15.53
CA ALA A 78 6.27 -1.71 14.91
C ALA A 78 5.24 -2.26 15.92
N THR A 79 3.96 -2.06 15.66
CA THR A 79 2.88 -2.66 16.45
C THR A 79 2.19 -3.74 15.63
N ARG A 80 2.02 -4.92 16.21
CA ARG A 80 1.22 -6.00 15.61
C ARG A 80 -0.20 -5.93 16.16
N ILE A 81 -1.18 -5.87 15.25
CA ILE A 81 -2.61 -5.81 15.58
C ILE A 81 -3.38 -6.90 14.85
N GLU A 82 -4.58 -7.20 15.33
CA GLU A 82 -5.58 -7.96 14.59
C GLU A 82 -6.50 -7.01 13.84
N LEU A 83 -6.64 -7.20 12.52
CA LEU A 83 -7.48 -6.38 11.66
C LEU A 83 -8.23 -7.27 10.67
N ALA A 84 -9.56 -7.29 10.74
CA ALA A 84 -10.39 -8.14 9.88
C ALA A 84 -9.94 -9.63 9.87
N GLY A 85 -9.61 -10.17 11.06
CA GLY A 85 -9.20 -11.57 11.22
C GLY A 85 -7.77 -11.90 10.75
N ARG A 86 -6.93 -10.89 10.49
CA ARG A 86 -5.52 -11.10 10.14
C ARG A 86 -4.57 -10.27 11.01
N HIS A 87 -3.38 -10.81 11.16
CA HIS A 87 -2.28 -10.10 11.79
C HIS A 87 -1.68 -9.07 10.83
N VAL A 88 -1.75 -7.80 11.22
CA VAL A 88 -1.14 -6.68 10.49
C VAL A 88 -0.03 -6.09 11.35
N THR A 89 1.15 -5.94 10.75
CA THR A 89 2.24 -5.14 11.33
C THR A 89 2.06 -3.70 10.85
N VAL A 90 1.92 -2.77 11.79
CA VAL A 90 1.77 -1.34 11.56
C VAL A 90 3.06 -0.64 11.98
N ARG A 91 3.56 0.28 11.15
CA ARG A 91 4.75 1.08 11.41
C ARG A 91 4.53 2.52 10.98
N ARG A 92 5.18 3.46 11.67
CA ARG A 92 5.28 4.87 11.28
C ARG A 92 6.74 5.27 11.24
N ALA A 93 7.25 5.71 10.10
CA ALA A 93 8.63 6.16 10.00
C ALA A 93 8.82 7.22 8.90
N PRO A 94 9.87 8.04 8.97
CA PRO A 94 10.29 8.87 7.85
C PRO A 94 10.84 7.97 6.72
N LEU A 95 10.09 7.77 5.64
CA LEU A 95 10.58 7.02 4.48
C LEU A 95 11.53 7.90 3.63
N PRO A 96 12.82 7.54 3.43
CA PRO A 96 13.76 8.34 2.62
C PRO A 96 13.30 8.58 1.17
N GLU A 97 12.57 7.62 0.60
CA GLU A 97 11.99 7.67 -0.74
C GLU A 97 10.66 8.46 -0.79
N ALA A 98 10.07 8.79 0.36
CA ALA A 98 8.92 9.69 0.41
C ALA A 98 9.37 11.13 0.18
N ILE A 99 8.52 11.88 -0.53
CA ILE A 99 8.65 13.33 -0.66
C ILE A 99 8.67 13.92 0.74
N VAL A 100 9.59 14.85 1.02
CA VAL A 100 9.84 15.38 2.36
C VAL A 100 8.57 15.94 3.00
N SER A 101 7.75 16.66 2.23
CA SER A 101 6.46 17.22 2.69
C SER A 101 5.39 16.16 3.02
N LEU A 102 5.57 14.92 2.58
CA LEU A 102 4.63 13.80 2.78
C LEU A 102 5.11 12.82 3.86
N ARG A 103 6.17 13.16 4.60
CA ARG A 103 6.62 12.38 5.77
C ARG A 103 5.86 12.86 7.02
N PRO A 104 5.67 12.00 8.03
CA PRO A 104 6.05 10.58 8.09
C PRO A 104 5.09 9.68 7.29
N VAL A 105 5.52 8.45 7.01
CA VAL A 105 4.76 7.44 6.26
C VAL A 105 4.19 6.39 7.20
N TRP A 106 2.92 6.02 7.00
CA TRP A 106 2.38 4.79 7.57
C TRP A 106 2.69 3.61 6.65
N GLU A 107 3.20 2.53 7.21
CA GLU A 107 3.36 1.24 6.53
C GLU A 107 2.56 0.18 7.27
N LEU A 108 1.69 -0.52 6.55
CA LEU A 108 0.96 -1.68 7.04
C LEU A 108 1.38 -2.89 6.20
N ARG A 109 1.77 -3.97 6.87
CA ARG A 109 2.19 -5.22 6.24
C ARG A 109 1.38 -6.38 6.77
N TRP A 110 0.90 -7.22 5.87
CA TRP A 110 0.24 -8.47 6.22
C TRP A 110 0.45 -9.50 5.12
N ARG A 111 0.02 -10.72 5.39
CA ARG A 111 0.12 -11.83 4.44
C ARG A 111 -1.22 -12.53 4.36
N THR A 112 -1.49 -13.07 3.19
CA THR A 112 -2.52 -14.08 2.97
C THR A 112 -1.86 -15.43 2.78
N THR A 113 -2.65 -16.44 2.44
CA THR A 113 -2.15 -17.78 2.08
C THR A 113 -1.20 -17.74 0.87
N SER A 114 -1.35 -16.78 -0.05
CA SER A 114 -0.60 -16.76 -1.32
C SER A 114 0.14 -15.45 -1.63
N LEU A 115 -0.12 -14.37 -0.88
CA LEU A 115 0.41 -13.03 -1.16
C LEU A 115 0.98 -12.35 0.07
N HIS A 116 2.10 -11.67 -0.13
CA HIS A 116 2.62 -10.61 0.73
C HIS A 116 1.98 -9.28 0.30
N LEU A 117 1.48 -8.54 1.29
CA LEU A 117 0.80 -7.27 1.09
C LEU A 117 1.49 -6.17 1.88
N ARG A 118 1.60 -4.99 1.25
CA ARG A 118 2.05 -3.77 1.91
C ARG A 118 1.22 -2.60 1.45
N LEU A 119 0.64 -1.87 2.39
CA LEU A 119 0.04 -0.56 2.17
C LEU A 119 0.95 0.51 2.73
N THR A 120 1.31 1.50 1.90
CA THR A 120 2.01 2.70 2.35
C THR A 120 1.12 3.92 2.14
N ALA A 121 1.07 4.80 3.13
CA ALA A 121 0.28 6.03 3.09
C ALA A 121 1.18 7.20 3.46
N GLN A 122 1.37 8.13 2.53
CA GLN A 122 2.23 9.31 2.68
C GLN A 122 1.40 10.59 2.65
N GLY A 123 1.80 11.56 3.47
CA GLY A 123 1.02 12.75 3.78
C GLY A 123 0.26 12.63 5.11
N PRO A 124 -0.57 13.62 5.45
CA PRO A 124 -1.30 13.70 6.71
C PRO A 124 -2.43 12.66 6.81
N TRP A 125 -2.05 11.40 6.93
CA TRP A 125 -2.97 10.29 7.14
C TRP A 125 -3.15 10.01 8.62
N GLU A 126 -4.42 9.95 9.03
CA GLU A 126 -4.81 9.39 10.32
C GLU A 126 -4.76 7.86 10.26
N LEU A 127 -4.15 7.22 11.26
CA LEU A 127 -4.01 5.76 11.30
C LEU A 127 -5.36 5.01 11.13
N PRO A 128 -6.47 5.42 11.78
CA PRO A 128 -7.77 4.78 11.56
C PRO A 128 -8.21 4.73 10.10
N ALA A 129 -7.92 5.77 9.30
CA ALA A 129 -8.26 5.79 7.88
C ALA A 129 -7.42 4.78 7.09
N VAL A 130 -6.12 4.70 7.37
CA VAL A 130 -5.22 3.72 6.73
C VAL A 130 -5.61 2.29 7.11
N LEU A 131 -6.00 2.06 8.37
CA LEU A 131 -6.52 0.77 8.83
C LEU A 131 -7.83 0.38 8.14
N ALA A 132 -8.76 1.33 7.96
CA ALA A 132 -10.01 1.08 7.25
C ALA A 132 -9.76 0.68 5.78
N ILE A 133 -8.84 1.38 5.11
CA ILE A 133 -8.43 1.03 3.74
C ILE A 133 -7.82 -0.37 3.71
N ALA A 134 -6.87 -0.64 4.59
CA ALA A 134 -6.26 -1.97 4.67
C ALA A 134 -7.34 -3.03 4.88
N ALA A 135 -8.21 -2.88 5.88
CA ALA A 135 -9.30 -3.83 6.17
C ALA A 135 -10.21 -4.12 4.98
N SER A 136 -10.38 -3.14 4.09
CA SER A 136 -11.23 -3.24 2.90
C SER A 136 -10.56 -3.92 1.70
N VAL A 137 -9.26 -4.20 1.76
CA VAL A 137 -8.52 -4.92 0.72
C VAL A 137 -9.12 -6.31 0.59
N ASP A 138 -9.79 -6.54 -0.54
CA ASP A 138 -10.44 -7.81 -0.84
C ASP A 138 -9.38 -8.88 -1.13
N LEU A 139 -9.38 -9.92 -0.31
CA LEU A 139 -8.42 -11.03 -0.42
C LEU A 139 -9.04 -12.25 -1.12
N GLU A 140 -10.37 -12.22 -1.32
CA GLU A 140 -11.19 -13.32 -1.80
C GLU A 140 -11.85 -12.97 -3.14
N THR A 141 -11.04 -12.94 -4.18
CA THR A 141 -11.50 -13.46 -5.47
C THR A 141 -10.51 -14.49 -5.97
N GLY A 142 -10.91 -15.75 -5.79
CA GLY A 142 -10.50 -16.85 -6.64
C GLY A 142 -11.23 -16.79 -7.97
#